data_AF-A0A945N3F3-F1
#
_entry.id   AF-A0A945N3F3-F1
#
_cell.length_a   1.000
_cell.length_b   1.000
_cell.length_c   1.000
_cell.angle_alpha   90.00
_cell.angle_beta   90.00
_cell.angle_gamma   90.00
#
_symmetry.space_group_name_H-M   'P 1'
#
loop_
_entity.id
_entity.type
_entity.pdbx_description
1 polymer ?
#
loop_
_entity_poly.entity_id
_entity_poly.type
_entity_poly.pdbx_seq_one_letter_code
_entity_poly.pdbx_strand_id
1 'polypeptide(L)'
;MCALTAAGQGRQVRVLERSNKLGKKILMSGGGRCNFTNLHVEAEHFLSDNAHFVKSALGRYPPHSFISLVESYGVEFEERKHGQLFCVHSAKEILAMLEAECLSLGVQFQTHCDVSQLSVKAQNAAGAERFSLRYTHQDQPIEVHCQSVVVATGALSIPTLGGSDQGYQ
;
A
#
# COMPACT_ATOMS: atom_id res chain seq x y z
N MET A 1 2.35 -3.84 -2.28
CA MET A 1 2.09 -3.65 -3.73
C MET A 1 2.95 -2.56 -4.34
N CYS A 2 2.71 -1.26 -4.14
CA CYS A 2 3.54 -0.23 -4.81
C CYS A 2 5.05 -0.38 -4.50
N ALA A 3 5.40 -0.59 -3.23
CA ALA A 3 6.79 -0.75 -2.82
C ALA A 3 7.49 -1.96 -3.45
N LEU A 4 6.91 -3.17 -3.37
CA LEU A 4 7.47 -4.36 -4.02
C LEU A 4 7.57 -4.19 -5.54
N THR A 5 6.59 -3.55 -6.20
CA THR A 5 6.66 -3.35 -7.65
C THR A 5 7.78 -2.39 -8.05
N ALA A 6 7.94 -1.28 -7.32
CA ALA A 6 9.03 -0.33 -7.59
C ALA A 6 10.41 -0.94 -7.27
N ALA A 7 10.53 -1.67 -6.16
CA ALA A 7 11.77 -2.34 -5.78
C ALA A 7 12.15 -3.46 -6.76
N GLY A 8 11.16 -4.22 -7.27
CA GLY A 8 11.35 -5.22 -8.32
C GLY A 8 11.84 -4.63 -9.65
N GLN A 9 11.67 -3.31 -9.85
CA GLN A 9 12.26 -2.56 -10.97
C GLN A 9 13.62 -1.94 -10.63
N GLY A 10 14.27 -2.40 -9.56
CA GLY A 10 15.61 -1.95 -9.13
C GLY A 10 15.62 -0.59 -8.42
N ARG A 11 14.48 -0.09 -7.95
CA ARG A 11 14.43 1.17 -7.19
C ARG A 11 14.71 0.93 -5.71
N GLN A 12 15.47 1.83 -5.09
CA GLN A 12 15.55 1.89 -3.63
C GLN A 12 14.28 2.53 -3.10
N VAL A 13 13.57 1.81 -2.22
CA VAL A 13 12.26 2.22 -1.73
C VAL A 13 12.26 2.28 -0.21
N ARG A 14 11.74 3.38 0.32
CA ARG A 14 11.40 3.54 1.74
C ARG A 14 9.90 3.76 1.88
N VAL A 15 9.27 3.02 2.78
CA VAL A 15 7.86 3.16 3.16
C VAL A 15 7.78 3.75 4.55
N LEU A 16 7.08 4.88 4.67
CA LEU A 16 6.81 5.54 5.94
C LEU A 16 5.37 5.24 6.37
N GLU A 17 5.21 4.75 7.60
CA GLU A 17 3.92 4.44 8.21
C GLU A 17 3.80 5.20 9.53
N ARG A 18 2.68 5.89 9.72
CA ARG A 18 2.40 6.64 10.96
C ARG A 18 2.11 5.72 12.15
N SER A 19 1.42 4.63 11.91
CA SER A 19 1.06 3.65 12.91
C SER A 19 2.29 2.90 13.43
N ASN A 20 2.14 2.28 14.60
CA ASN A 20 3.15 1.39 15.18
C ASN A 20 3.33 0.05 14.44
N LYS A 21 2.45 -0.26 13.48
CA LYS A 21 2.48 -1.51 12.71
C LYS A 21 1.91 -1.27 11.31
N LEU A 22 2.50 -1.92 10.32
CA LEU A 22 2.01 -1.95 8.94
C LEU A 22 0.65 -2.65 8.84
N GLY A 23 -0.14 -2.26 7.84
CA GLY A 23 -1.28 -3.05 7.39
C GLY A 23 -2.39 -3.26 8.42
N LYS A 24 -2.56 -2.38 9.42
CA LYS A 24 -3.61 -2.52 10.45
C LYS A 24 -5.01 -2.74 9.87
N LYS A 25 -5.35 -2.06 8.76
CA LYS A 25 -6.62 -2.26 8.06
C LYS A 25 -6.72 -3.61 7.33
N ILE A 26 -5.61 -4.16 6.84
CA ILE A 26 -5.58 -5.53 6.31
C ILE A 26 -5.91 -6.50 7.45
N LEU A 27 -5.25 -6.35 8.60
CA LEU A 27 -5.43 -7.23 9.76
C LEU A 27 -6.86 -7.25 10.31
N MET A 28 -7.60 -6.15 10.23
CA MET A 28 -9.00 -6.12 10.67
C MET A 28 -10.00 -6.55 9.60
N SER A 29 -9.60 -6.49 8.32
CA SER A 29 -10.53 -6.65 7.20
C SER A 29 -11.16 -8.05 7.19
N GLY A 30 -12.41 -8.13 6.74
CA GLY A 30 -13.12 -9.41 6.63
C GLY A 30 -13.24 -10.16 7.97
N GLY A 31 -13.32 -9.46 9.10
CA GLY A 31 -13.36 -10.07 10.43
C GLY A 31 -12.05 -10.77 10.83
N GLY A 32 -10.90 -10.26 10.35
CA GLY A 32 -9.59 -10.86 10.61
C GLY A 32 -9.20 -11.98 9.65
N ARG A 33 -10.02 -12.27 8.64
CA ARG A 33 -9.76 -13.27 7.59
C ARG A 33 -9.36 -12.65 6.25
N CYS A 34 -9.41 -11.32 6.13
CA CYS A 34 -9.11 -10.57 4.90
C CYS A 34 -9.91 -11.02 3.68
N ASN A 35 -10.97 -10.28 3.34
CA ASN A 35 -11.58 -10.39 2.00
C ASN A 35 -10.65 -9.71 1.00
N PHE A 36 -9.65 -10.46 0.49
CA PHE A 36 -8.50 -9.86 -0.19
C PHE A 36 -8.77 -9.54 -1.65
N THR A 37 -9.74 -10.20 -2.29
CA THR A 37 -10.21 -9.88 -3.64
C THR A 37 -11.58 -10.53 -3.92
N ASN A 38 -12.10 -10.33 -5.13
CA ASN A 38 -13.30 -11.00 -5.64
C ASN A 38 -13.00 -11.69 -6.99
N LEU A 39 -13.69 -12.79 -7.30
CA LEU A 39 -13.61 -13.45 -8.60
C LEU A 39 -14.17 -12.59 -9.73
N HIS A 40 -15.15 -11.73 -9.42
CA HIS A 40 -15.82 -10.84 -10.35
C HIS A 40 -15.48 -9.38 -10.03
N VAL A 41 -14.44 -8.85 -10.68
CA VAL A 41 -14.03 -7.44 -10.53
C VAL A 41 -14.15 -6.74 -11.87
N GLU A 42 -15.12 -5.86 -11.96
CA GLU A 42 -15.41 -5.04 -13.13
C GLU A 42 -15.43 -3.57 -12.73
N ALA A 43 -15.24 -2.67 -13.69
CA ALA A 43 -15.20 -1.23 -13.41
C ALA A 43 -16.51 -0.71 -12.79
N GLU A 44 -17.63 -1.36 -13.08
CA GLU A 44 -18.97 -1.03 -12.58
C GLU A 44 -19.13 -1.31 -11.07
N HIS A 45 -18.26 -2.14 -10.48
CA HIS A 45 -18.24 -2.39 -9.04
C HIS A 45 -17.57 -1.24 -8.23
N PHE A 46 -17.10 -0.18 -8.90
CA PHE A 46 -16.45 0.97 -8.27
C PHE A 46 -17.21 2.26 -8.54
N LEU A 47 -17.41 3.05 -7.48
CA LEU A 47 -18.02 4.39 -7.57
C LEU A 47 -16.93 5.44 -7.81
N SER A 48 -17.08 6.24 -8.87
CA SER A 48 -16.20 7.36 -9.19
C SER A 48 -16.93 8.35 -10.08
N ASP A 49 -16.63 9.65 -9.92
CA ASP A 49 -17.07 10.69 -10.87
C ASP A 49 -16.55 10.43 -12.29
N ASN A 50 -15.42 9.70 -12.40
CA ASN A 50 -14.92 9.18 -13.67
C ASN A 50 -14.99 7.64 -13.67
N ALA A 51 -16.12 7.10 -14.14
CA ALA A 51 -16.35 5.65 -14.24
C ALA A 51 -15.32 4.89 -15.11
N HIS A 52 -14.49 5.58 -15.89
CA HIS A 52 -13.44 4.95 -16.71
C HIS A 52 -12.08 4.92 -16.04
N PHE A 53 -11.88 5.66 -14.94
CA PHE A 53 -10.58 5.83 -14.28
C PHE A 53 -9.93 4.48 -13.90
N VAL A 54 -10.71 3.56 -13.32
CA VAL A 54 -10.19 2.28 -12.81
C VAL A 54 -9.92 1.24 -13.90
N LYS A 55 -10.49 1.39 -15.10
CA LYS A 55 -10.45 0.37 -16.17
C LYS A 55 -9.00 -0.03 -16.52
N SER A 56 -8.13 0.96 -16.71
CA SER A 56 -6.73 0.68 -17.07
C SER A 56 -5.96 -0.03 -15.95
N ALA A 57 -6.25 0.29 -14.68
CA ALA A 57 -5.57 -0.34 -13.56
C ALA A 57 -6.00 -1.80 -13.40
N LEU A 58 -7.32 -2.04 -13.43
CA LEU A 58 -7.90 -3.40 -13.35
C LEU A 58 -7.46 -4.29 -14.50
N GLY A 59 -7.34 -3.75 -15.72
CA GLY A 59 -6.87 -4.51 -16.88
C GLY A 59 -5.38 -4.90 -16.80
N ARG A 60 -4.54 -4.11 -16.11
CA ARG A 60 -3.10 -4.39 -15.96
C ARG A 60 -2.78 -5.29 -14.76
N TYR A 61 -3.63 -5.28 -13.74
CA TYR A 61 -3.48 -6.12 -12.56
C TYR A 61 -4.84 -6.71 -12.15
N PRO A 62 -5.32 -7.70 -12.90
CA PRO A 62 -6.61 -8.36 -12.63
C PRO A 62 -6.57 -9.21 -11.35
N PRO A 63 -7.73 -9.61 -10.79
CA PRO A 63 -7.80 -10.36 -9.54
C PRO A 63 -6.95 -11.64 -9.53
N HIS A 64 -6.94 -12.38 -10.64
CA HIS A 64 -6.16 -13.61 -10.75
C HIS A 64 -4.66 -13.39 -10.53
N SER A 65 -4.12 -12.22 -10.87
CA SER A 65 -2.70 -11.92 -10.63
C SER A 65 -2.39 -11.84 -9.15
N PHE A 66 -3.32 -11.30 -8.34
CA PHE A 66 -3.16 -11.31 -6.88
C PHE A 66 -3.42 -12.69 -6.29
N ILE A 67 -4.40 -13.43 -6.81
CA ILE A 67 -4.68 -14.81 -6.39
C ILE A 67 -3.43 -15.69 -6.58
N SER A 68 -2.77 -15.61 -7.75
CA SER A 68 -1.55 -16.37 -8.01
C SER A 68 -0.40 -16.03 -7.06
N LEU A 69 -0.29 -14.77 -6.61
CA LEU A 69 0.69 -14.38 -5.58
C LEU A 69 0.35 -14.98 -4.20
N VAL A 70 -0.94 -15.01 -3.84
CA VAL A 70 -1.42 -15.64 -2.60
C VAL A 70 -1.13 -17.15 -2.63
N GLU A 71 -1.41 -17.81 -3.76
CA GLU A 71 -1.12 -19.23 -3.99
C GLU A 71 0.38 -19.53 -3.95
N SER A 72 1.23 -18.67 -4.51
CA SER A 72 2.69 -18.90 -4.53
C SER A 72 3.32 -18.86 -3.13
N TYR A 73 2.65 -18.21 -2.17
CA TYR A 73 3.04 -18.23 -0.76
C TYR A 73 2.36 -19.34 0.05
N GLY A 74 1.57 -20.21 -0.59
CA GLY A 74 0.86 -21.31 0.06
C GLY A 74 -0.23 -20.84 1.03
N VAL A 75 -0.75 -19.62 0.86
CA VAL A 75 -1.82 -19.10 1.72
C VAL A 75 -3.14 -19.75 1.31
N GLU A 76 -3.73 -20.53 2.21
CA GLU A 76 -5.01 -21.17 1.99
C GLU A 76 -6.15 -20.16 2.03
N PHE A 77 -7.04 -20.19 1.04
CA PHE A 77 -8.21 -19.32 0.98
C PHE A 77 -9.46 -20.07 0.52
N GLU A 78 -10.62 -19.52 0.89
CA GLU A 78 -11.94 -20.03 0.53
C GLU A 78 -12.73 -18.96 -0.23
N GLU A 79 -13.56 -19.41 -1.15
CA GLU A 79 -14.62 -18.59 -1.70
C GLU A 79 -15.81 -18.55 -0.72
N ARG A 80 -16.30 -17.34 -0.45
CA ARG A 80 -17.57 -17.10 0.26
C ARG A 80 -18.60 -16.54 -0.73
N LYS A 81 -19.72 -16.08 -0.19
CA LYS A 81 -20.84 -15.54 -1.00
C LYS A 81 -20.35 -14.50 -2.01
N HIS A 82 -20.93 -14.55 -3.21
CA HIS A 82 -20.71 -13.58 -4.28
C HIS A 82 -19.25 -13.48 -4.74
N GLY A 83 -18.51 -14.59 -4.81
CA GLY A 83 -17.15 -14.63 -5.33
C GLY A 83 -16.09 -13.98 -4.44
N GLN A 84 -16.40 -13.71 -3.17
CA GLN A 84 -15.46 -13.08 -2.23
C GLN A 84 -14.42 -14.08 -1.75
N LEU A 85 -13.13 -13.74 -1.82
CA LEU A 85 -12.05 -14.64 -1.40
C LEU A 85 -11.47 -14.22 -0.05
N PHE A 86 -11.46 -15.16 0.90
CA PHE A 86 -10.99 -14.96 2.27
C PHE A 86 -9.91 -15.95 2.64
N CYS A 87 -8.92 -15.54 3.43
CA CYS A 87 -7.97 -16.48 4.01
C CYS A 87 -8.68 -17.44 4.98
N VAL A 88 -8.32 -18.72 4.92
CA VAL A 88 -8.85 -19.74 5.84
C VAL A 88 -8.35 -19.52 7.26
N HIS A 89 -7.09 -19.10 7.44
CA HIS A 89 -6.46 -18.98 8.77
C HIS A 89 -6.36 -17.53 9.27
N SER A 90 -5.75 -16.60 8.54
CA SER A 90 -5.65 -15.24 9.03
C SER A 90 -5.31 -14.19 7.98
N ALA A 91 -5.86 -12.99 8.14
CA ALA A 91 -5.40 -11.78 7.47
C ALA A 91 -3.90 -11.50 7.66
N LYS A 92 -3.28 -12.05 8.72
CA LYS A 92 -1.84 -11.97 8.95
C LYS A 92 -1.03 -12.62 7.83
N GLU A 93 -1.57 -13.63 7.15
CA GLU A 93 -0.88 -14.34 6.06
C GLU A 93 -0.68 -13.41 4.86
N ILE A 94 -1.71 -12.65 4.49
CA ILE A 94 -1.61 -11.63 3.42
C ILE A 94 -0.61 -10.54 3.79
N LEU A 95 -0.65 -10.05 5.03
CA LEU A 95 0.31 -9.03 5.45
C LEU A 95 1.75 -9.56 5.44
N ALA A 96 1.97 -10.77 5.98
CA ALA A 96 3.27 -11.41 6.02
C ALA A 96 3.82 -11.66 4.61
N MET A 97 2.98 -12.13 3.68
CA MET A 97 3.33 -12.28 2.27
C MET A 97 3.81 -10.94 1.66
N LEU A 98 3.03 -9.87 1.83
CA LEU A 98 3.37 -8.55 1.29
C LEU A 98 4.66 -7.97 1.91
N GLU A 99 4.86 -8.18 3.21
CA GLU A 99 6.08 -7.78 3.91
C GLU A 99 7.29 -8.59 3.40
N ALA A 100 7.14 -9.91 3.24
CA ALA A 100 8.20 -10.78 2.74
C ALA A 100 8.64 -10.41 1.32
N GLU A 101 7.70 -10.18 0.41
CA GLU A 101 7.96 -9.67 -0.95
C GLU A 101 8.83 -8.40 -0.90
N CYS A 102 8.39 -7.41 -0.11
CA CYS A 102 9.09 -6.14 0.01
C CYS A 102 10.51 -6.30 0.62
N LEU A 103 10.63 -7.08 1.71
CA LEU A 103 11.91 -7.28 2.40
C LEU A 103 12.92 -8.04 1.51
N SER A 104 12.45 -9.02 0.72
CA SER A 104 13.32 -9.75 -0.22
C SER A 104 13.94 -8.85 -1.28
N LEU A 105 13.28 -7.73 -1.59
CA LEU A 105 13.72 -6.72 -2.55
C LEU A 105 14.44 -5.53 -1.89
N GLY A 106 14.72 -5.60 -0.59
CA GLY A 106 15.44 -4.55 0.14
C GLY A 106 14.62 -3.29 0.44
N VAL A 107 13.28 -3.36 0.40
CA VAL A 107 12.42 -2.26 0.81
C VAL A 107 12.62 -1.97 2.30
N GLN A 108 12.80 -0.69 2.64
CA GLN A 108 12.92 -0.24 4.01
C GLN A 108 11.56 0.22 4.55
N PHE A 109 11.14 -0.31 5.69
CA PHE A 109 9.94 0.15 6.40
C PHE A 109 10.32 0.97 7.62
N GLN A 110 9.58 2.06 7.85
CA GLN A 110 9.72 2.87 9.05
C GLN A 110 8.32 3.18 9.60
N THR A 111 8.01 2.63 10.76
CA THR A 111 6.77 2.90 11.49
C THR A 111 6.92 4.13 12.38
N HIS A 112 5.85 4.61 13.02
CA HIS A 112 5.88 5.80 13.88
C HIS A 112 6.43 7.06 13.16
N CYS A 113 6.11 7.19 11.87
CA CYS A 113 6.53 8.31 11.04
C CYS A 113 5.38 9.31 10.86
N ASP A 114 5.52 10.52 11.37
CA ASP A 114 4.56 11.59 11.13
C ASP A 114 5.09 12.57 10.07
N VAL A 115 4.55 12.48 8.85
CA VAL A 115 4.96 13.34 7.73
C VAL A 115 4.39 14.74 7.91
N SER A 116 5.28 15.73 8.02
CA SER A 116 4.92 17.12 8.30
C SER A 116 5.02 18.03 7.06
N GLN A 117 5.85 17.69 6.08
CA GLN A 117 6.03 18.53 4.90
C GLN A 117 6.49 17.73 3.68
N LEU A 118 5.85 17.99 2.53
CA LEU A 118 6.32 17.59 1.21
C LEU A 118 6.56 18.85 0.37
N SER A 119 7.72 18.96 -0.27
CA SER A 119 8.05 20.09 -1.13
C SER A 119 8.73 19.63 -2.42
N VAL A 120 8.50 20.40 -3.50
CA VAL A 120 9.19 20.20 -4.78
C VAL A 120 10.46 21.05 -4.78
N LYS A 121 11.61 20.43 -5.07
CA LYS A 121 12.90 21.13 -5.21
C LYS A 121 12.89 21.96 -6.50
N ALA A 122 13.49 23.14 -6.46
CA ALA A 122 13.58 24.02 -7.64
C ALA A 122 14.36 23.33 -8.78
N GLN A 123 13.93 23.53 -10.03
CA GLN A 123 14.47 22.88 -11.23
C GLN A 123 15.98 23.13 -11.47
N ASN A 124 16.56 24.13 -10.79
CA ASN A 124 17.95 24.53 -10.96
C ASN A 124 18.92 23.69 -10.10
N ALA A 125 18.41 22.79 -9.25
CA ALA A 125 19.25 21.85 -8.53
C ALA A 125 19.72 20.77 -9.51
N ALA A 126 21.03 20.70 -9.76
CA ALA A 126 21.68 19.77 -10.69
C ALA A 126 21.63 18.28 -10.27
N GLY A 127 20.57 17.84 -9.57
CA GLY A 127 20.41 16.49 -9.04
C GLY A 127 19.10 15.85 -9.48
N ALA A 128 19.07 14.52 -9.47
CA ALA A 128 17.88 13.74 -9.83
C ALA A 128 16.75 13.81 -8.77
N GLU A 129 17.03 14.33 -7.58
CA GLU A 129 16.10 14.43 -6.47
C GLU A 129 15.14 15.61 -6.63
N ARG A 130 13.85 15.30 -6.84
CA ARG A 130 12.80 16.28 -7.14
C ARG A 130 12.01 16.70 -5.92
N PHE A 131 12.01 15.89 -4.86
CA PHE A 131 11.18 16.10 -3.68
C PHE A 131 12.03 16.15 -2.42
N SER A 132 11.66 17.02 -1.49
CA SER A 132 12.10 16.97 -0.09
C SER A 132 10.90 16.62 0.79
N LEU A 133 11.08 15.65 1.66
CA LEU A 133 10.08 15.17 2.61
C LEU A 133 10.62 15.33 4.03
N ARG A 134 9.84 15.99 4.90
CA ARG A 134 10.12 16.08 6.33
C ARG A 134 9.09 15.28 7.11
N TYR A 135 9.59 14.54 8.09
CA TYR A 135 8.77 13.75 8.99
C TYR A 135 9.44 13.61 10.34
N THR A 136 8.66 13.30 11.36
CA THR A 136 9.18 12.96 12.69
C THR A 136 9.23 11.45 12.84
N HIS A 137 10.31 10.92 13.39
CA HIS A 137 10.42 9.52 13.79
C HIS A 137 11.05 9.41 15.17
N GLN A 138 10.35 8.76 16.11
CA GLN A 138 10.80 8.67 17.51
C GLN A 138 11.18 10.05 18.08
N ASP A 139 10.31 11.04 17.85
CA ASP A 139 10.47 12.44 18.26
C ASP A 139 11.68 13.18 17.66
N GLN A 140 12.37 12.59 16.68
CA GLN A 140 13.45 13.24 15.94
C GLN A 140 12.98 13.70 14.56
N PRO A 141 13.25 14.96 14.18
CA PRO A 141 12.97 15.44 12.83
C PRO A 141 13.94 14.80 11.83
N ILE A 142 13.40 14.24 10.76
CA ILE A 142 14.13 13.64 9.66
C ILE A 142 13.75 14.37 8.37
N GLU A 143 14.75 14.68 7.54
CA GLU A 143 14.55 15.17 6.19
C GLU A 143 15.18 14.18 5.20
N VAL A 144 14.43 13.82 4.16
CA VAL A 144 14.91 12.95 3.08
C VAL A 144 14.60 13.57 1.72
N HIS A 145 15.41 13.23 0.74
CA HIS A 145 15.22 13.64 -0.64
C HIS A 145 15.00 12.42 -1.53
N CYS A 146 14.17 12.58 -2.55
CA CYS A 146 13.88 11.49 -3.49
C CYS A 146 13.46 12.00 -4.87
N GLN A 147 13.52 11.10 -5.86
CA GLN A 147 13.09 11.39 -7.23
C GLN A 147 11.57 11.33 -7.38
N SER A 148 10.89 10.55 -6.55
CA SER A 148 9.46 10.25 -6.65
C SER A 148 8.88 9.98 -5.27
N VAL A 149 7.64 10.44 -5.08
CA VAL A 149 6.83 10.20 -3.89
C VAL A 149 5.54 9.54 -4.32
N VAL A 150 5.09 8.53 -3.57
CA VAL A 150 3.78 7.90 -3.76
C VAL A 150 2.97 8.11 -2.49
N VAL A 151 1.82 8.77 -2.63
CA VAL A 151 0.89 9.00 -1.52
C VAL A 151 -0.09 7.82 -1.47
N ALA A 152 -0.01 7.03 -0.41
CA ALA A 152 -0.83 5.84 -0.19
C ALA A 152 -1.40 5.79 1.24
N THR A 153 -1.74 6.95 1.80
CA THR A 153 -2.16 7.15 3.21
C THR A 153 -3.60 6.70 3.50
N GLY A 154 -4.33 6.23 2.48
CA GLY A 154 -5.75 5.88 2.61
C GLY A 154 -6.62 7.11 2.85
N ALA A 155 -7.75 6.90 3.52
CA ALA A 155 -8.77 7.92 3.78
C ALA A 155 -9.21 7.92 5.26
N LEU A 156 -10.23 8.72 5.56
CA LEU A 156 -10.73 9.05 6.90
C LEU A 156 -11.31 7.87 7.72
N SER A 157 -11.66 6.75 7.09
CA SER A 157 -12.31 5.65 7.79
C SER A 157 -11.42 5.02 8.87
N ILE A 158 -11.97 4.82 10.06
CA ILE A 158 -11.35 4.22 11.26
C ILE A 158 -10.01 4.88 11.64
N PRO A 159 -10.05 6.10 12.23
CA PRO A 159 -8.85 6.87 12.59
C PRO A 159 -7.90 6.13 13.55
N THR A 160 -8.44 5.32 14.46
CA THR A 160 -7.68 4.50 15.41
C THR A 160 -6.72 3.49 14.74
N LEU A 161 -6.94 3.21 13.46
CA LEU A 161 -6.10 2.31 12.66
C LEU A 161 -5.31 3.04 11.57
N GLY A 162 -5.12 4.35 11.74
CA GLY A 162 -4.26 5.16 10.89
C GLY A 162 -5.00 5.95 9.81
N GLY A 163 -6.34 5.90 9.73
CA GLY A 163 -7.09 6.76 8.81
C GLY A 163 -6.87 8.25 9.07
N SER A 164 -6.68 9.03 8.00
CA SER A 164 -6.51 10.49 8.04
C SER A 164 -6.85 11.12 6.69
N ASP A 165 -6.85 12.45 6.66
CA ASP A 165 -6.98 13.31 5.47
C ASP A 165 -5.63 13.70 4.86
N GLN A 166 -4.51 13.19 5.38
CA GLN A 166 -3.16 13.60 4.98
C GLN A 166 -2.88 13.44 3.48
N GLY A 167 -3.58 12.52 2.79
CA GLY A 167 -3.43 12.36 1.34
C GLY A 167 -4.15 13.42 0.51
N TYR A 168 -5.08 14.17 1.11
CA TYR A 168 -5.81 15.27 0.47
C TYR A 168 -5.13 16.63 0.67
N GLN A 169 -4.30 16.76 1.71
CA GLN A 169 -3.48 17.95 2.01
C GLN A 169 -2.24 17.99 1.13
#